data_AF-A0A0H5REY7-F1
#
_entry.id   AF-A0A0H5REY7-F1
#
_cell.length_a   1.000
_cell.length_b   1.000
_cell.length_c   1.000
_cell.angle_alpha   90.00
_cell.angle_beta   90.00
_cell.angle_gamma   90.00
#
_symmetry.space_group_name_H-M   'P 1'
#
loop_
_entity.id
_entity.type
_entity.pdbx_description
1 polymer ?
#
loop_
_entity_poly.entity_id
_entity_poly.type
_entity_poly.pdbx_seq_one_letter_code
_entity_poly.pdbx_strand_id
1 'polypeptide(L)'
;KLTGSSSADVFLRCPLLNISICSTSQELHDFSVILYNSLGQSSNDIVSIPVDSAFWTVSNTHGQSIPTQIFSNFPDQSTTTNSSIFTLSFRAQVPALGYSVYSFKKGENGPENTAWVKPSPSTIA
;
A
#
# COMPACT_ATOMS: atom_id res chain seq x y z
N LYS A 1 -17.36 -0.05 20.50
CA LYS A 1 -18.59 -0.58 19.83
C LYS A 1 -18.32 -0.52 18.33
N LEU A 2 -17.92 -1.63 17.71
CA LEU A 2 -17.77 -1.70 16.26
C LEU A 2 -19.19 -1.83 15.69
N THR A 3 -19.68 -0.79 15.03
CA THR A 3 -20.98 -0.80 14.37
C THR A 3 -20.82 -1.50 13.02
N GLY A 4 -21.17 -2.78 12.95
CA GLY A 4 -21.22 -3.53 11.69
C GLY A 4 -22.43 -3.09 10.86
N SER A 5 -22.17 -2.62 9.64
CA SER A 5 -23.15 -2.54 8.57
C SER A 5 -23.57 -3.97 8.19
N SER A 6 -24.81 -4.16 7.74
CA SER A 6 -25.39 -5.45 7.37
C SER A 6 -24.88 -6.03 6.03
N SER A 7 -23.83 -5.44 5.45
CA SER A 7 -23.00 -6.09 4.43
C SER A 7 -21.94 -6.93 5.15
N ALA A 8 -21.86 -8.23 4.84
CA ALA A 8 -20.78 -9.06 5.31
C ALA A 8 -19.49 -8.64 4.60
N ASP A 9 -18.86 -7.57 5.08
CA ASP A 9 -17.55 -7.13 4.60
C ASP A 9 -16.54 -8.21 4.99
N VAL A 10 -16.15 -9.04 4.03
CA VAL A 10 -15.19 -10.12 4.24
C VAL A 10 -13.80 -9.50 4.36
N PHE A 11 -13.25 -9.46 5.57
CA PHE A 11 -11.87 -9.07 5.79
C PHE A 11 -10.92 -10.18 5.36
N LEU A 12 -10.18 -9.95 4.28
CA LEU A 12 -9.12 -10.84 3.83
C LEU A 12 -7.78 -10.44 4.44
N ARG A 13 -6.96 -11.43 4.78
CA ARG A 13 -5.59 -11.23 5.24
C ARG A 13 -4.64 -11.67 4.15
N CYS A 14 -3.48 -11.01 4.06
CA CYS A 14 -2.40 -11.39 3.17
C CYS A 14 -1.23 -11.97 3.96
N PRO A 15 -1.23 -13.30 4.26
CA PRO A 15 -0.15 -13.92 5.02
C PRO A 15 1.15 -14.09 4.21
N LEU A 16 1.10 -13.90 2.89
CA LEU A 16 2.22 -14.13 1.97
C LEU A 16 2.96 -12.84 1.56
N LEU A 17 2.87 -11.77 2.35
CA LEU A 17 3.57 -10.50 2.08
C LEU A 17 5.10 -10.66 2.03
N ASN A 18 5.67 -11.66 2.73
CA ASN A 18 7.11 -11.97 2.69
C ASN A 18 7.60 -12.36 1.28
N ILE A 19 6.73 -12.97 0.46
CA ILE A 19 7.03 -13.35 -0.91
C ILE A 19 6.29 -12.48 -1.92
N SER A 20 5.91 -11.26 -1.53
CA SER A 20 5.24 -10.27 -2.38
C SER A 20 3.92 -10.77 -3.01
N ILE A 21 3.13 -11.59 -2.29
CA ILE A 21 1.83 -12.08 -2.76
C ILE A 21 0.69 -11.59 -1.86
N CYS A 22 -0.33 -10.99 -2.49
CA CYS A 22 -1.60 -10.60 -1.89
C CYS A 22 -2.65 -10.46 -3.00
N SER A 23 -3.56 -11.43 -3.13
CA SER A 23 -4.57 -11.45 -4.21
C SER A 23 -5.43 -10.20 -4.22
N THR A 24 -5.81 -9.70 -3.04
CA THR A 24 -6.65 -8.50 -2.89
C THR A 24 -6.01 -7.25 -3.50
N SER A 25 -4.72 -7.02 -3.29
CA SER A 25 -4.03 -5.83 -3.80
C SER A 25 -3.47 -5.99 -5.22
N GLN A 26 -3.48 -7.22 -5.75
CA GLN A 26 -3.03 -7.53 -7.11
C GLN A 26 -4.19 -7.66 -8.11
N GLU A 27 -5.39 -8.02 -7.67
CA GLU A 27 -6.52 -8.30 -8.59
C GLU A 27 -7.59 -7.19 -8.58
N LEU A 28 -7.77 -6.49 -7.46
CA LEU A 28 -8.80 -5.46 -7.33
C LEU A 28 -8.30 -4.11 -7.85
N HIS A 29 -9.22 -3.30 -8.39
CA HIS A 29 -8.93 -1.93 -8.84
C HIS A 29 -8.94 -0.93 -7.68
N ASP A 30 -9.67 -1.23 -6.63
CA ASP A 30 -9.77 -0.47 -5.41
C ASP A 30 -9.99 -1.39 -4.22
N PHE A 31 -9.39 -1.05 -3.09
CA PHE A 31 -9.52 -1.82 -1.85
C PHE A 31 -9.22 -0.94 -0.64
N SER A 32 -9.62 -1.41 0.54
CA SER A 32 -9.28 -0.79 1.82
C SER A 32 -8.36 -1.68 2.63
N VAL A 33 -7.37 -1.08 3.27
CA VAL A 33 -6.45 -1.76 4.17
C VAL A 33 -6.68 -1.28 5.59
N ILE A 34 -6.85 -2.23 6.50
CA ILE A 34 -6.98 -1.97 7.93
C ILE A 34 -5.68 -2.37 8.60
N LEU A 35 -5.03 -1.40 9.23
CA LEU A 35 -3.80 -1.60 9.99
C LEU A 35 -4.15 -1.57 11.47
N TYR A 36 -3.90 -2.67 12.17
CA TYR A 36 -4.14 -2.80 13.60
C TYR A 36 -2.81 -2.79 14.35
N ASN A 37 -2.74 -1.96 15.40
CA ASN A 37 -1.61 -1.87 16.29
C ASN A 37 -1.98 -2.48 17.65
N SER A 38 -1.36 -3.61 17.96
CA SER A 38 -1.54 -4.31 19.24
C SER A 38 -0.72 -3.73 20.39
N LEU A 39 0.13 -2.73 20.13
CA LEU A 39 0.96 -2.11 21.16
C LEU A 39 0.19 -1.03 21.93
N GLY A 40 0.58 -0.84 23.19
CA GLY A 40 0.05 0.23 24.07
C GLY A 40 0.51 1.65 23.72
N GLN A 41 1.22 1.83 22.61
CA GLN A 41 1.72 3.11 22.13
C GLN A 41 1.37 3.30 20.65
N SER A 42 1.24 4.55 20.20
CA SER A 42 1.02 4.84 18.78
C SER A 42 2.25 4.49 17.95
N SER A 43 2.03 3.99 16.74
CA SER A 43 3.07 3.71 15.74
C SER A 43 2.98 4.69 14.57
N ASN A 44 4.14 4.97 13.96
CA ASN A 44 4.28 5.78 12.75
C ASN A 44 5.30 5.13 11.80
N ASP A 45 4.97 3.93 11.33
CA ASP A 45 5.87 3.05 10.59
C ASP A 45 5.55 3.02 9.09
N ILE A 46 6.50 2.49 8.31
CA ILE A 46 6.32 2.28 6.87
C ILE A 46 5.61 0.95 6.66
N VAL A 47 4.51 0.98 5.90
CA VAL A 47 3.77 -0.20 5.47
C VAL A 47 3.98 -0.40 3.97
N SER A 48 4.27 -1.64 3.59
CA SER A 48 4.55 -2.04 2.22
C SER A 48 3.56 -3.09 1.75
N ILE A 49 2.95 -2.89 0.59
CA ILE A 49 1.92 -3.77 0.03
C ILE A 49 2.27 -4.08 -1.44
N PRO A 50 2.29 -5.36 -1.85
CA PRO A 50 2.51 -5.75 -3.23
C PRO A 50 1.32 -5.32 -4.09
N VAL A 51 1.57 -4.68 -5.24
CA VAL A 51 0.55 -4.15 -6.14
C VAL A 51 0.87 -4.47 -7.60
N ASP A 52 -0.15 -4.63 -8.42
CA ASP A 52 0.00 -5.08 -9.81
C ASP A 52 0.48 -3.99 -10.80
N SER A 53 0.58 -2.73 -10.36
CA SER A 53 0.93 -1.61 -11.23
C SER A 53 1.74 -0.54 -10.49
N ALA A 54 2.40 0.33 -11.26
CA ALA A 54 3.10 1.49 -10.74
C ALA A 54 2.16 2.69 -10.46
N PHE A 55 0.85 2.54 -10.66
CA PHE A 55 -0.10 3.65 -10.68
C PHE A 55 -1.17 3.44 -9.62
N TRP A 56 -0.87 3.92 -8.42
CA TRP A 56 -1.76 3.80 -7.27
C TRP A 56 -1.77 5.09 -6.47
N THR A 57 -2.92 5.40 -5.91
CA THR A 57 -3.12 6.49 -4.96
C THR A 57 -3.62 5.91 -3.64
N VAL A 58 -3.16 6.49 -2.55
CA VAL A 58 -3.57 6.09 -1.19
C VAL A 58 -4.15 7.29 -0.48
N SER A 59 -5.28 7.11 0.19
CA SER A 59 -5.90 8.14 1.02
C SER A 59 -6.31 7.58 2.38
N ASN A 60 -6.40 8.46 3.37
CA ASN A 60 -6.95 8.10 4.68
C ASN A 60 -8.49 8.23 4.69
N THR A 61 -9.12 7.88 5.82
CA THR A 61 -10.57 7.99 6.02
C THR A 61 -11.12 9.42 5.92
N HIS A 62 -10.28 10.44 5.99
CA HIS A 62 -10.66 11.85 5.82
C HIS A 62 -10.57 12.30 4.36
N GLY A 63 -10.23 11.40 3.43
CA GLY A 63 -10.05 11.69 2.01
C GLY A 63 -8.72 12.38 1.68
N GLN A 64 -7.82 12.54 2.65
CA GLN A 64 -6.50 13.15 2.41
C GLN A 64 -5.59 12.15 1.71
N SER A 65 -4.97 12.58 0.60
CA SER A 65 -3.95 11.79 -0.10
C SER A 65 -2.70 11.63 0.77
N ILE A 66 -2.20 10.40 0.85
CA ILE A 66 -0.99 10.03 1.56
C ILE A 66 0.16 9.95 0.56
N PRO A 67 1.35 10.52 0.85
CA PRO A 67 2.52 10.33 0.02
C PRO A 67 2.93 8.86 -0.04
N THR A 68 3.11 8.34 -1.26
CA THR A 68 3.46 6.94 -1.51
C THR A 68 4.69 6.83 -2.39
N GLN A 69 5.47 5.79 -2.16
CA GLN A 69 6.57 5.39 -3.04
C GLN A 69 6.25 4.02 -3.63
N ILE A 70 6.38 3.88 -4.94
CA ILE A 70 6.19 2.59 -5.63
C ILE A 70 7.50 2.24 -6.32
N PHE A 71 7.96 1.00 -6.13
CA PHE A 71 9.20 0.50 -6.71
C PHE A 71 9.01 -0.93 -7.23
N SER A 72 9.83 -1.31 -8.20
CA SER A 72 9.87 -2.69 -8.71
C SER A 72 10.63 -3.59 -7.74
N ASN A 73 10.07 -4.77 -7.47
CA ASN A 73 10.70 -5.82 -6.69
C ASN A 73 11.88 -6.44 -7.45
N PHE A 74 12.87 -6.91 -6.71
CA PHE A 74 14.00 -7.61 -7.32
C PHE A 74 13.56 -8.97 -7.88
N PRO A 75 14.15 -9.44 -9.01
CA PRO A 75 13.75 -10.67 -9.69
C PRO A 75 13.73 -11.92 -8.79
N ASP A 76 14.61 -11.98 -7.78
CA ASP A 76 14.73 -13.14 -6.88
C ASP A 76 13.56 -13.24 -5.87
N GLN A 77 12.85 -12.13 -5.60
CA GLN A 77 11.59 -12.17 -4.86
C GLN A 77 10.39 -12.56 -5.74
N SER A 78 10.54 -12.46 -7.07
CA SER A 78 9.53 -12.80 -8.07
C SER A 78 9.74 -14.19 -8.68
N THR A 79 10.26 -15.13 -7.89
CA THR A 79 10.60 -16.49 -8.34
C THR A 79 9.37 -17.39 -8.53
N THR A 80 8.20 -16.98 -8.04
CA THR A 80 6.92 -17.66 -8.26
C THR A 80 6.05 -16.84 -9.21
N THR A 81 5.27 -17.49 -10.07
CA THR A 81 4.46 -16.86 -11.13
C THR A 81 3.46 -15.81 -10.64
N ASN A 82 3.15 -15.81 -9.35
CA ASN A 82 2.09 -15.00 -8.76
C ASN A 82 2.63 -13.85 -7.89
N SER A 83 3.96 -13.75 -7.73
CA SER A 83 4.58 -12.64 -7.00
C SER A 83 4.35 -11.34 -7.74
N SER A 84 4.02 -10.30 -6.98
CA SER A 84 3.91 -8.96 -7.52
C SER A 84 5.27 -8.41 -7.98
N ILE A 85 5.26 -7.70 -9.10
CA ILE A 85 6.43 -7.00 -9.64
C ILE A 85 6.62 -5.65 -8.94
N PHE A 86 5.56 -5.03 -8.42
CA PHE A 86 5.66 -3.75 -7.72
C PHE A 86 5.28 -3.87 -6.25
N THR A 87 5.90 -3.03 -5.43
CA THR A 87 5.54 -2.81 -4.03
C THR A 87 5.30 -1.32 -3.82
N LEU A 88 4.18 -1.02 -3.18
CA LEU A 88 3.81 0.32 -2.72
C LEU A 88 4.11 0.44 -1.24
N SER A 89 4.91 1.44 -0.88
CA SER A 89 5.21 1.80 0.50
C SER A 89 4.67 3.18 0.86
N PHE A 90 4.11 3.30 2.05
CA PHE A 90 3.62 4.56 2.60
C PHE A 90 3.79 4.58 4.11
N ARG A 91 3.85 5.78 4.69
CA ARG A 91 3.95 5.94 6.14
C ARG A 91 2.55 5.93 6.75
N ALA A 92 2.30 5.02 7.68
CA ALA A 92 1.02 4.84 8.34
C ALA A 92 1.10 5.23 9.82
N GLN A 93 0.15 6.02 10.28
CA GLN A 93 0.00 6.36 11.69
C GLN A 93 -1.13 5.52 12.28
N VAL A 94 -0.84 4.74 13.32
CA VAL A 94 -1.81 3.84 13.94
C VAL A 94 -1.85 4.10 15.45
N PRO A 95 -3.03 4.37 16.04
CA PRO A 95 -3.15 4.66 17.46
C PRO A 95 -2.78 3.46 18.34
N ALA A 96 -2.48 3.72 19.62
CA ALA A 96 -2.28 2.68 20.62
C ALA A 96 -3.53 1.80 20.75
N LEU A 97 -3.36 0.48 20.76
CA LEU A 97 -4.44 -0.51 20.88
C LEU A 97 -5.61 -0.26 19.91
N GLY A 98 -5.32 0.25 18.71
CA GLY A 98 -6.33 0.71 17.76
C GLY A 98 -5.98 0.39 16.32
N TYR A 99 -6.76 0.95 15.40
CA TYR A 99 -6.59 0.73 13.98
C TYR A 99 -6.73 2.02 13.17
N SER A 100 -6.14 2.00 11.98
CA SER A 100 -6.30 3.02 10.95
C SER A 100 -6.70 2.36 9.63
N VAL A 101 -7.49 3.05 8.82
CA VAL A 101 -7.96 2.54 7.52
C VAL A 101 -7.45 3.44 6.41
N TYR A 102 -6.95 2.80 5.35
CA TYR A 102 -6.42 3.48 4.16
C TYR A 102 -7.10 2.92 2.92
N SER A 103 -7.54 3.81 2.04
CA SER A 103 -8.16 3.47 0.76
C SER A 103 -7.12 3.51 -0.36
N PHE A 104 -7.09 2.46 -1.18
CA PHE A 104 -6.21 2.30 -2.32
C PHE A 104 -7.05 2.37 -3.58
N LYS A 105 -6.62 3.17 -4.55
CA LYS A 105 -7.25 3.26 -5.87
C LYS A 105 -6.21 3.23 -6.96
N LYS A 106 -6.42 2.36 -7.94
CA LYS A 106 -5.59 2.26 -9.13
C LYS A 106 -5.83 3.47 -10.03
N GLY A 107 -4.74 4.08 -10.49
CA GLY A 107 -4.78 5.18 -11.46
C GLY A 107 -4.69 4.65 -12.89
N GLU A 108 -5.32 5.36 -13.82
CA GLU A 108 -5.13 5.11 -15.26
C GLU A 108 -3.81 5.70 -15.78
N ASN A 109 -3.31 6.75 -15.11
CA ASN A 109 -2.02 7.39 -15.34
C ASN A 109 -1.30 7.53 -14.00
N GLY A 110 0.04 7.55 -14.01
CA GLY A 110 0.82 7.65 -12.78
C GLY A 110 0.48 8.89 -11.96
N PRO A 111 0.65 8.84 -10.62
CA PRO A 111 0.28 9.96 -9.77
C PRO A 111 0.98 11.21 -10.27
N GLU A 112 0.22 12.28 -10.49
CA GLU A 112 0.72 13.60 -10.94
C GLU A 112 1.78 14.18 -9.96
N ASN A 113 1.90 13.56 -8.79
CA ASN A 113 2.71 13.91 -7.64
C ASN A 113 3.73 12.81 -7.24
N THR A 114 3.92 11.75 -8.04
CA THR A 114 5.18 11.00 -7.97
C THR A 114 6.22 11.78 -8.75
N ALA A 115 6.89 12.71 -8.06
CA ALA A 115 8.20 13.13 -8.47
C ALA A 115 9.07 11.86 -8.53
N TRP A 116 9.15 11.27 -9.72
CA TRP A 116 10.42 10.73 -10.17
C TRP A 116 11.42 11.82 -9.84
N VAL A 117 12.25 11.62 -8.82
CA VAL A 117 13.54 12.26 -8.77
C VAL A 117 14.19 11.79 -10.06
N LYS A 118 14.01 12.56 -11.14
CA LYS A 118 14.85 12.40 -12.31
C LYS A 118 16.26 12.48 -11.74
N PRO A 119 17.16 11.51 -11.98
CA PRO A 119 18.56 11.76 -11.72
C PRO A 119 18.86 13.09 -12.42
N SER A 120 19.28 14.09 -11.64
CA SER A 120 19.77 15.33 -12.21
C SER A 120 20.77 14.95 -13.29
N PRO A 121 20.72 15.53 -14.50
CA PRO A 121 21.79 15.32 -15.45
C PRO A 121 23.07 15.72 -14.74
N SER A 122 23.97 14.76 -14.50
CA SER A 122 25.31 15.08 -14.05
C SER A 122 25.92 15.91 -15.17
N THR A 123 26.03 17.23 -14.95
CA THR A 123 26.81 18.08 -15.84
C THR A 123 28.25 17.59 -15.76
N ILE A 124 28.67 16.82 -16.75
CA ILE A 124 30.08 16.59 -17.04
C ILE A 124 30.49 17.72 -17.98
N ALA A 125 31.05 18.79 -17.41
CA ALA A 125 31.95 19.75 -18.06
C ALA A 125 32.65 20.57 -16.99
#